data_AF-A0A1A6G195-F1
#
_entry.id   AF-A0A1A6G195-F1
#
_cell.length_a   1.000
_cell.length_b   1.000
_cell.length_c   1.000
_cell.angle_alpha   90.00
_cell.angle_beta   90.00
_cell.angle_gamma   90.00
#
_symmetry.space_group_name_H-M   'P 1'
#
loop_
_entity.id
_entity.type
_entity.pdbx_description
1 polymer ?
#
loop_
_entity_poly.entity_id
_entity_poly.type
_entity_poly.pdbx_seq_one_letter_code
_entity_poly.pdbx_strand_id
1 'polypeptide(L)'
;MALLIGDGLWSVVIFTAIFLLLVDLMYRRKFWTARYPPGPVPLPGLGNLLQVDFQNLPHSLYKLQQRYGDVFSLQMAWKPMVVVNGLKAVREVLVNCGEDTSDRPPMPIYDHLGYGHKSKGKELYWGQGRENRA
;
A
#
# COMPACT_ATOMS: atom_id res chain seq x y z
N MET A 1 -40.62 23.74 -19.00
CA MET A 1 -39.13 23.74 -19.03
C MET A 1 -38.47 23.70 -17.64
N ALA A 2 -39.20 23.46 -16.53
CA ALA A 2 -38.63 23.45 -15.17
C ALA A 2 -38.33 22.05 -14.60
N LEU A 3 -38.78 20.97 -15.25
CA LEU A 3 -38.59 19.59 -14.77
C LEU A 3 -37.23 18.98 -15.15
N LEU A 4 -36.50 19.57 -16.10
CA LEU A 4 -35.24 18.99 -16.61
C LEU A 4 -33.99 19.37 -15.80
N ILE A 5 -34.05 20.38 -14.94
CA ILE A 5 -32.87 20.88 -14.20
C ILE A 5 -32.62 20.03 -12.93
N GLY A 6 -33.69 19.56 -12.27
CA GLY A 6 -33.58 18.72 -11.07
C GLY A 6 -33.14 17.30 -11.38
N ASP A 7 -33.83 16.63 -12.31
CA ASP A 7 -33.59 15.21 -12.64
C ASP A 7 -32.24 15.00 -13.37
N GLY A 8 -31.82 15.99 -14.15
CA GLY A 8 -30.53 15.98 -14.85
C GLY A 8 -29.34 16.02 -13.89
N LEU A 9 -29.43 16.80 -12.80
CA LEU A 9 -28.37 16.91 -11.80
C LEU A 9 -28.16 15.56 -11.09
N TRP A 10 -29.25 14.91 -10.64
CA TRP A 10 -29.18 13.59 -10.02
C TRP A 10 -28.62 12.55 -10.97
N SER A 11 -29.04 12.56 -12.24
CA SER A 11 -28.51 11.68 -13.27
C SER A 11 -26.99 11.86 -13.46
N VAL A 12 -26.51 13.10 -13.48
CA VAL A 12 -25.07 13.42 -13.57
C VAL A 12 -24.32 12.97 -12.32
N VAL A 13 -24.87 13.18 -11.12
CA VAL A 13 -24.26 12.74 -9.85
C VAL A 13 -24.14 11.22 -9.82
N ILE A 14 -25.20 10.50 -10.18
CA ILE A 14 -25.21 9.03 -10.23
C ILE A 14 -24.20 8.53 -11.25
N PHE A 15 -24.19 9.10 -12.46
CA PHE A 15 -23.23 8.73 -13.50
C PHE A 15 -21.78 8.95 -13.04
N THR A 16 -21.51 10.10 -12.42
CA THR A 16 -20.18 10.43 -11.89
C THR A 16 -19.78 9.47 -10.77
N ALA A 17 -20.68 9.14 -9.85
CA ALA A 17 -20.43 8.20 -8.77
C ALA A 17 -20.13 6.79 -9.31
N ILE A 18 -20.89 6.31 -10.29
CA ILE A 18 -20.65 5.02 -10.96
C ILE A 18 -19.31 5.05 -11.70
N PHE A 19 -19.00 6.12 -12.41
CA PHE A 19 -17.73 6.28 -13.11
C PHE A 19 -16.54 6.22 -12.15
N LEU A 20 -16.59 6.96 -11.03
CA LEU A 20 -15.56 6.94 -10.00
C LEU A 20 -15.41 5.54 -9.37
N LEU A 21 -16.54 4.86 -9.11
CA LEU A 21 -16.54 3.50 -8.59
C LEU A 21 -15.91 2.51 -9.59
N LEU A 22 -16.22 2.62 -10.88
CA LEU A 22 -15.60 1.79 -11.92
C LEU A 22 -14.09 2.03 -12.00
N VAL A 23 -13.64 3.29 -11.97
CA VAL A 23 -12.21 3.63 -11.97
C VAL A 23 -11.51 3.05 -10.74
N ASP A 24 -12.12 3.19 -9.56
CA ASP A 24 -11.59 2.65 -8.31
C ASP A 24 -11.50 1.10 -8.37
N LEU A 25 -12.52 0.42 -8.88
CA LEU A 25 -12.50 -1.03 -9.10
C LEU A 25 -11.45 -1.46 -10.14
N MET A 26 -11.27 -0.71 -11.23
CA MET A 26 -10.25 -0.99 -12.24
C MET A 26 -8.83 -0.84 -11.68
N TYR A 27 -8.60 0.21 -10.88
CA TYR A 27 -7.32 0.42 -10.22
C TYR A 27 -7.04 -0.71 -9.22
N ARG A 28 -8.06 -1.09 -8.43
CA ARG A 28 -7.97 -2.21 -7.50
C ARG A 28 -7.73 -3.52 -8.22
N ARG A 29 -8.36 -3.79 -9.36
CA ARG A 29 -8.21 -5.04 -10.11
C ARG A 29 -6.75 -5.41 -10.37
N LYS A 30 -5.85 -4.42 -10.55
CA LYS A 30 -4.40 -4.66 -10.69
C LYS A 30 -3.81 -5.36 -9.47
N PHE A 31 -4.25 -5.00 -8.27
CA PHE A 31 -3.87 -5.63 -7.01
C PHE A 31 -4.39 -7.08 -6.89
N TRP A 32 -5.54 -7.38 -7.50
CA TRP A 32 -6.11 -8.74 -7.52
C TRP A 32 -5.52 -9.65 -8.60
N THR A 33 -4.66 -9.14 -9.47
CA THR A 33 -3.93 -10.01 -10.40
C THR A 33 -3.00 -10.91 -9.59
N ALA A 34 -2.86 -12.18 -10.01
CA ALA A 34 -2.42 -13.36 -9.23
C ALA A 34 -1.04 -13.32 -8.53
N ARG A 35 -0.39 -12.16 -8.40
CA ARG A 35 0.95 -11.99 -7.83
C ARG A 35 0.96 -11.47 -6.39
N TYR A 36 -0.16 -11.04 -5.83
CA TYR A 36 -0.20 -10.56 -4.44
C TYR A 36 -0.54 -11.67 -3.45
N PRO A 37 0.06 -11.67 -2.25
CA PRO A 37 -0.27 -12.62 -1.19
C PRO A 37 -1.72 -12.48 -0.72
N PRO A 38 -2.28 -13.52 -0.07
CA PRO A 38 -3.66 -13.48 0.43
C PRO A 38 -3.88 -12.30 1.38
N GLY A 39 -5.09 -11.78 1.42
CA GLY A 39 -5.40 -10.63 2.28
C GLY A 39 -6.90 -10.35 2.35
N PRO A 40 -7.32 -9.50 3.30
CA PRO A 40 -8.70 -9.06 3.39
C PRO A 40 -9.15 -8.30 2.14
N VAL A 41 -10.41 -8.53 1.77
CA VAL A 41 -11.08 -7.89 0.63
C VAL A 41 -11.18 -6.38 0.88
N PRO A 42 -10.49 -5.53 0.10
CA PRO A 42 -10.56 -4.08 0.25
C PRO A 42 -11.92 -3.50 -0.15
N LEU A 43 -12.43 -2.56 0.66
CA LEU A 43 -13.64 -1.80 0.35
C LEU A 43 -13.37 -0.75 -0.74
N PRO A 44 -14.35 -0.45 -1.62
CA PRO A 44 -14.20 0.61 -2.62
C PRO A 44 -13.94 1.98 -1.95
N GLY A 45 -13.10 2.80 -2.59
CA GLY A 45 -12.58 4.07 -2.04
C GLY A 45 -11.58 3.93 -0.90
N LEU A 46 -11.96 3.28 0.21
CA LEU A 46 -11.19 3.27 1.46
C LEU A 46 -10.16 2.12 1.58
N GLY A 47 -10.36 1.01 0.89
CA GLY A 47 -9.53 -0.19 1.05
C GLY A 47 -9.78 -0.89 2.39
N ASN A 48 -8.70 -1.26 3.08
CA ASN A 48 -8.73 -1.97 4.36
C ASN A 48 -8.64 -1.02 5.56
N LEU A 49 -8.74 0.30 5.36
CA LEU A 49 -8.70 1.29 6.45
C LEU A 49 -9.73 1.01 7.54
N LEU A 50 -10.95 0.60 7.18
CA LEU A 50 -12.00 0.31 8.16
C LEU A 50 -11.83 -1.06 8.84
N GLN A 51 -10.99 -1.93 8.29
CA GLN A 51 -10.76 -3.28 8.80
C GLN A 51 -9.55 -3.34 9.73
N VAL A 52 -8.70 -2.31 9.69
CA VAL A 52 -7.50 -2.18 10.52
C VAL A 52 -7.79 -1.15 11.62
N ASP A 53 -7.60 -1.55 12.87
CA ASP A 53 -7.67 -0.63 13.99
C ASP A 53 -6.35 0.14 14.11
N PHE A 54 -6.38 1.44 13.80
CA PHE A 54 -5.23 2.33 13.89
C PHE A 54 -4.82 2.70 15.32
N GLN A 55 -5.74 2.58 16.29
CA GLN A 55 -5.41 2.83 17.70
C GLN A 55 -4.57 1.68 18.27
N ASN A 56 -4.87 0.44 17.87
CA ASN A 56 -4.14 -0.76 18.27
C ASN A 56 -3.59 -1.54 17.08
N LEU A 57 -2.79 -0.87 16.26
CA LEU A 57 -2.25 -1.44 15.01
C LEU A 57 -1.53 -2.79 15.21
N PRO A 58 -0.63 -2.97 16.20
CA PRO A 58 0.06 -4.25 16.37
C PRO A 58 -0.91 -5.41 16.65
N HIS A 59 -1.95 -5.16 17.45
CA HIS A 59 -2.94 -6.17 17.79
C HIS A 59 -3.85 -6.50 16.60
N SER A 60 -4.24 -5.49 15.81
CA SER A 60 -5.02 -5.68 14.58
C SER A 60 -4.23 -6.48 13.53
N LEU A 61 -2.96 -6.16 13.31
CA LEU A 61 -2.08 -6.90 12.40
C LEU A 61 -1.84 -8.33 12.87
N TYR A 62 -1.69 -8.56 14.18
CA TYR A 62 -1.60 -9.91 14.74
C TYR A 62 -2.85 -10.75 14.46
N LYS A 63 -4.05 -10.18 14.62
CA LYS A 63 -5.31 -10.86 14.26
C LYS A 63 -5.37 -11.21 12.77
N LEU A 64 -4.89 -10.32 11.91
CA LEU A 64 -4.81 -10.56 10.47
C LEU A 64 -3.79 -11.67 10.13
N GLN A 65 -2.64 -11.68 10.81
CA GLN A 65 -1.64 -12.74 10.67
C GLN A 65 -2.23 -14.11 11.01
N GLN A 66 -3.00 -14.21 12.09
CA GLN A 66 -3.66 -15.47 12.48
C GLN A 66 -4.66 -15.98 11.42
N ARG A 67 -5.22 -15.08 10.59
CA ARG A 67 -6.22 -15.43 9.58
C ARG A 67 -5.63 -15.69 8.19
N TYR A 68 -4.63 -14.91 7.79
CA TYR A 68 -4.07 -14.92 6.43
C TYR A 68 -2.65 -15.50 6.36
N GLY A 69 -2.01 -15.72 7.52
CA GLY A 69 -0.65 -16.25 7.63
C GLY A 69 0.41 -15.17 7.81
N ASP A 70 1.66 -15.59 7.72
CA ASP A 70 2.84 -14.75 7.98
C ASP A 70 3.02 -13.63 6.96
N VAL A 71 2.61 -13.84 5.70
CA VAL A 71 2.71 -12.84 4.63
C VAL A 71 1.33 -12.58 4.08
N PHE A 72 0.84 -11.35 4.23
CA PHE A 72 -0.48 -10.95 3.73
C PHE A 72 -0.48 -9.55 3.13
N SER A 73 -1.45 -9.31 2.26
CA SER A 73 -1.60 -8.04 1.55
C SER A 73 -2.68 -7.16 2.18
N LEU A 74 -2.46 -5.85 2.19
CA LEU A 74 -3.41 -4.82 2.64
C LEU A 74 -3.48 -3.70 1.62
N GLN A 75 -4.65 -3.06 1.50
CA GLN A 75 -4.79 -1.86 0.71
C GLN A 75 -5.11 -0.66 1.59
N MET A 76 -4.18 0.29 1.68
CA MET A 76 -4.36 1.54 2.43
C MET A 76 -4.84 2.63 1.48
N ALA A 77 -6.17 2.84 1.42
CA ALA A 77 -6.83 3.71 0.44
C ALA A 77 -6.44 3.33 -1.00
N TRP A 78 -5.55 4.08 -1.64
CA TRP A 78 -5.03 3.80 -2.99
C TRP A 78 -3.61 3.22 -3.02
N LYS A 79 -3.01 2.97 -1.85
CA LYS A 79 -1.65 2.40 -1.75
C LYS A 79 -1.70 0.92 -1.34
N PRO A 80 -1.21 -0.01 -2.17
CA PRO A 80 -1.04 -1.39 -1.75
C PRO A 80 0.11 -1.52 -0.74
N MET A 81 -0.03 -2.43 0.21
CA MET A 81 0.93 -2.73 1.26
C MET A 81 1.01 -4.25 1.44
N VAL A 82 2.21 -4.76 1.73
CA VAL A 82 2.41 -6.16 2.13
C VAL A 82 2.97 -6.15 3.53
N VAL A 83 2.35 -6.91 4.42
CA VAL A 83 2.80 -7.09 5.80
C VAL A 83 3.48 -8.44 5.89
N VAL A 84 4.68 -8.44 6.46
CA VAL A 84 5.54 -9.61 6.60
C VAL A 84 5.79 -9.83 8.09
N ASN A 85 5.37 -10.99 8.58
CA ASN A 85 5.52 -11.42 9.96
C ASN A 85 6.33 -12.71 10.02
N GLY A 86 6.88 -13.01 11.20
CA GLY A 86 7.63 -14.23 11.44
C GLY A 86 9.09 -14.15 10.98
N LEU A 87 9.97 -14.81 11.73
CA LEU A 87 11.42 -14.70 11.54
C LEU A 87 11.88 -15.14 10.14
N LYS A 88 11.28 -16.21 9.61
CA LYS A 88 11.65 -16.76 8.29
C LYS A 88 11.33 -15.78 7.16
N ALA A 89 10.12 -15.24 7.13
CA ALA A 89 9.69 -14.33 6.07
C ALA A 89 10.39 -12.96 6.18
N VAL A 90 10.58 -12.44 7.41
CA VAL A 90 11.33 -11.20 7.63
C VAL A 90 12.79 -11.35 7.21
N ARG A 91 13.43 -12.49 7.52
CA ARG A 91 14.80 -12.77 7.05
C ARG A 91 14.88 -12.85 5.53
N GLU A 92 13.93 -13.51 4.88
CA GLU A 92 13.88 -13.58 3.42
C GLU A 92 13.84 -12.18 2.80
N VAL A 93 12.89 -11.35 3.25
CA VAL A 93 12.66 -10.01 2.69
C VAL A 93 13.84 -9.09 2.99
N LEU A 94 14.30 -9.01 4.24
CA LEU A 94 15.30 -8.03 4.64
C LEU A 94 16.75 -8.44 4.38
N VAL A 95 17.04 -9.75 4.30
CA VAL A 95 18.41 -10.25 4.11
C VAL A 95 18.61 -10.80 2.71
N ASN A 96 17.78 -11.74 2.27
CA ASN A 96 17.95 -12.39 0.96
C ASN A 96 17.53 -11.46 -0.18
N CYS A 97 16.42 -10.72 -0.01
CA CYS A 97 15.94 -9.70 -0.94
C CYS A 97 16.27 -8.27 -0.47
N GLY A 98 17.34 -8.09 0.29
CA GLY A 98 17.67 -6.81 0.92
C GLY A 98 17.88 -5.68 -0.09
N GLU A 99 18.49 -5.96 -1.24
CA GLU A 99 18.73 -4.97 -2.30
C GLU A 99 17.43 -4.49 -2.97
N ASP A 100 16.46 -5.40 -3.15
CA ASP A 100 15.15 -5.08 -3.75
C ASP A 100 14.20 -4.37 -2.76
N THR A 101 14.45 -4.50 -1.46
CA THR A 101 13.51 -4.07 -0.39
C THR A 101 14.07 -2.98 0.52
N SER A 102 15.30 -2.54 0.28
CA SER A 102 15.95 -1.48 1.06
C SER A 102 15.33 -0.10 0.82
N ASP A 103 14.58 0.07 -0.28
CA ASP A 103 14.03 1.36 -0.67
C ASP A 103 12.89 1.83 0.25
N ARG A 104 12.61 3.14 0.25
CA ARG A 104 11.61 3.76 1.13
C ARG A 104 10.45 4.36 0.34
N PRO A 105 9.19 4.16 0.78
CA PRO A 105 8.05 4.78 0.11
C PRO A 105 8.16 6.30 0.17
N PRO A 106 7.92 7.02 -0.94
CA PRO A 106 7.96 8.48 -0.94
C PRO A 106 6.85 9.02 -0.04
N MET A 107 7.26 9.87 0.92
CA MET A 107 6.35 10.58 1.80
C MET A 107 6.49 12.09 1.54
N PRO A 108 5.44 12.78 1.07
CA PRO A 108 5.51 14.21 0.73
C PRO A 108 5.98 15.11 1.88
N ILE A 109 5.79 14.69 3.13
CA ILE A 109 6.27 15.40 4.31
C ILE A 109 7.79 15.58 4.31
N TYR A 110 8.54 14.65 3.73
CA TYR A 110 10.00 14.75 3.64
C TYR A 110 10.42 15.90 2.73
N ASP A 111 9.72 16.11 1.61
CA ASP A 111 10.01 17.22 0.70
C ASP A 111 9.79 18.57 1.39
N HIS A 112 8.70 18.70 2.17
CA HIS A 112 8.41 19.90 2.96
C HIS A 112 9.43 20.17 4.07
N LEU A 113 10.07 19.13 4.60
CA LEU A 113 11.12 19.22 5.62
C LEU A 113 12.52 19.46 5.02
N GLY A 114 12.63 19.63 3.69
CA GLY A 114 13.90 19.87 3.01
C GLY A 114 14.70 18.60 2.70
N TYR A 115 14.11 17.42 2.89
CA TYR A 115 14.69 16.16 2.44
C TYR A 115 14.36 15.94 0.96
N GLY A 116 15.22 16.47 0.08
CA GLY A 116 15.11 16.29 -1.37
C GLY A 116 16.16 15.34 -1.94
N HIS A 117 16.34 15.38 -3.26
CA HIS A 117 17.34 14.57 -3.99
C HIS A 117 18.77 14.75 -3.44
N LYS A 118 19.12 15.95 -2.97
CA LYS A 118 20.43 16.28 -2.38
C LYS A 118 20.60 15.86 -0.92
N SER A 119 19.52 15.43 -0.28
CA SER A 119 19.46 15.08 1.14
C SER A 119 19.26 13.57 1.35
N LYS A 120 19.28 12.78 0.27
CA LYS A 120 19.27 11.32 0.36
C LYS A 120 20.61 10.84 0.91
N GLY A 121 20.58 9.90 1.86
CA GLY A 121 21.79 9.21 2.28
C GLY A 121 22.47 8.63 1.06
N LYS A 122 23.74 8.98 0.84
CA LYS A 122 24.58 8.32 -0.17
C LYS A 122 24.52 6.82 0.16
N GLU A 123 24.03 6.03 -0.77
CA GLU A 123 24.04 4.57 -0.73
C GLU A 123 25.50 4.16 -0.56
N LEU A 124 25.93 4.02 0.69
CA LEU A 124 27.26 3.53 0.98
C LEU A 124 27.24 2.07 0.55
N TYR A 125 28.00 1.79 -0.50
CA TYR A 125 28.26 0.46 -1.02
C TYR A 125 28.66 -0.48 0.12
N TRP A 126 27.69 -1.16 0.72
CA TRP A 126 27.92 -2.18 1.74
C TRP A 126 28.72 -3.38 1.17
N GLY A 127 28.81 -3.51 -0.16
CA GLY A 127 29.65 -4.48 -0.86
C GLY A 127 31.13 -4.09 -1.02
N GLN A 128 31.43 -2.83 -1.35
CA GLN A 128 32.81 -2.40 -1.71
C GLN A 128 33.81 -2.50 -0.53
N GLY A 129 33.31 -2.43 0.71
CA GLY A 129 34.14 -2.50 1.92
C GLY A 129 34.43 -3.91 2.46
N ARG A 130 33.80 -4.95 1.88
CA ARG A 130 34.08 -6.36 2.23
C ARG A 130 35.12 -6.99 1.30
N GLU A 131 35.19 -6.56 0.06
CA GLU A 131 36.15 -7.08 -0.93
C GLU A 131 37.60 -6.64 -0.63
N ASN A 132 37.79 -5.42 -0.10
CA ASN A 132 39.12 -4.93 0.31
C ASN A 132 39.61 -5.47 1.68
N ARG A 133 38.95 -6.48 2.24
CA ARG A 133 39.33 -7.12 3.52
C ARG A 133 39.53 -8.65 3.39
N ALA A 134 39.54 -9.18 2.17
CA ALA A 134 39.96 -10.53 1.85
C ALA A 134 41.39 -10.54 1.30
#